data_AF-A0A7C9VDE4-F1
#
_entry.id   AF-A0A7C9VDE4-F1
#
_cell.length_a   1.000
_cell.length_b   1.000
_cell.length_c   1.000
_cell.angle_alpha   90.00
_cell.angle_beta   90.00
_cell.angle_gamma   90.00
#
_symmetry.space_group_name_H-M   'P 1'
#
loop_
_entity.id
_entity.type
_entity.pdbx_description
1 polymer ?
#
loop_
_entity_poly.entity_id
_entity_poly.type
_entity_poly.pdbx_seq_one_letter_code
_entity_poly.pdbx_strand_id
1 'polypeptide(L)' 'MKPLQFALCLAICALVGTVIGMMIGKPESGFATGLAAGAAIASVFIMLDDKTT' A
#
# COMPACT_ATOMS: atom_id res chain seq x y z
N MET A 1 3.19 14.78 4.72
CA MET A 1 3.05 13.49 5.46
C MET A 1 4.31 13.06 6.20
N LYS A 2 4.15 12.47 7.38
CA LYS A 2 5.27 11.90 8.15
C LYS A 2 5.78 10.64 7.44
N PRO A 3 7.09 10.44 7.25
CA PRO A 3 7.64 9.28 6.52
C PRO A 3 7.21 7.93 7.13
N LEU A 4 6.95 7.93 8.43
CA LEU A 4 6.43 6.78 9.16
C LEU A 4 5.04 6.32 8.68
N GLN A 5 4.14 7.26 8.35
CA GLN A 5 2.78 6.94 7.88
C GLN A 5 2.80 6.34 6.47
N PHE A 6 3.70 6.83 5.61
CA PHE A 6 3.89 6.30 4.26
C PHE A 6 4.39 4.85 4.31
N ALA A 7 5.43 4.59 5.10
CA ALA A 7 5.96 3.25 5.30
C ALA A 7 4.94 2.30 5.93
N LEU A 8 4.15 2.77 6.90
CA LEU A 8 3.09 1.99 7.52
C LEU A 8 2.00 1.62 6.49
N CYS A 9 1.56 2.58 5.66
CA CYS A 9 0.52 2.35 4.65
C CYS A 9 0.96 1.31 3.60
N LEU A 10 2.20 1.41 3.13
CA LEU A 10 2.81 0.44 2.23
C LEU A 10 2.90 -0.95 2.86
N ALA A 11 3.37 -1.03 4.10
CA ALA A 11 3.50 -2.29 4.81
C ALA A 11 2.15 -2.98 5.02
N ILE A 12 1.11 -2.23 5.42
CA ILE A 12 -0.24 -2.79 5.62
C ILE A 12 -0.82 -3.26 4.29
N CYS A 13 -0.72 -2.49 3.21
CA CYS A 13 -1.25 -2.90 1.91
C CYS A 13 -0.52 -4.11 1.34
N ALA A 14 0.80 -4.18 1.49
CA ALA A 14 1.59 -5.34 1.07
C ALA A 14 1.20 -6.60 1.86
N LEU A 15 0.97 -6.47 3.17
CA LEU A 15 0.60 -7.57 4.07
C LEU A 15 -0.85 -8.04 3.84
N VAL A 16 -1.78 -7.12 3.56
CA VAL A 16 -3.13 -7.46 3.13
C VAL A 16 -3.10 -8.16 1.76
N GLY A 17 -2.32 -7.63 0.82
CA GLY A 17 -2.15 -8.21 -0.51
C GLY A 17 -1.59 -9.62 -0.47
N THR A 18 -0.57 -9.89 0.36
CA THR A 18 -0.04 -11.25 0.54
C THR A 18 -1.05 -12.20 1.14
N VAL A 19 -1.80 -11.77 2.16
CA VAL A 19 -2.83 -12.62 2.79
C VAL A 19 -3.90 -12.99 1.76
N ILE A 20 -4.39 -12.01 0.98
CA ILE A 20 -5.35 -12.27 -0.09
C ILE A 20 -4.74 -13.19 -1.16
N GLY A 21 -3.49 -12.94 -1.55
CA GLY A 21 -2.75 -13.79 -2.49
C GLY A 21 -2.61 -15.23 -2.00
N MET A 22 -2.32 -15.44 -0.72
CA MET A 22 -2.26 -16.77 -0.10
C MET A 22 -3.61 -17.48 -0.17
N MET A 23 -4.73 -16.79 0.08
CA MET A 23 -6.07 -17.37 0.00
C MET A 23 -6.44 -17.85 -1.41
N ILE A 24 -5.82 -17.28 -2.45
CA ILE A 24 -6.05 -17.63 -3.86
C ILE A 24 -4.93 -18.54 -4.40
N GLY A 25 -3.97 -18.95 -3.56
CA GLY A 25 -2.82 -19.79 -3.94
C GLY A 25 -1.74 -19.07 -4.75
N LYS A 26 -1.72 -17.73 -4.74
CA LYS A 26 -0.82 -16.87 -5.51
C LYS A 26 -0.21 -15.76 -4.62
N PRO A 27 0.65 -16.12 -3.64
CA PRO A 27 1.17 -15.17 -2.65
C PRO A 27 2.05 -14.07 -3.26
N GLU A 28 2.88 -14.39 -4.25
CA GLU A 28 3.76 -13.42 -4.93
C GLU A 28 2.95 -12.37 -5.71
N SER A 29 1.89 -12.82 -6.39
CA SER A 29 0.97 -11.94 -7.13
C SER A 29 0.25 -10.99 -6.17
N GLY A 30 -0.19 -11.50 -5.02
CA GLY A 30 -0.85 -10.71 -3.98
C GLY A 30 0.08 -9.69 -3.32
N PHE A 31 1.34 -10.05 -3.06
CA PHE A 31 2.34 -9.09 -2.57
C PHE A 31 2.55 -7.94 -3.55
N ALA A 32 2.77 -8.26 -4.84
CA ALA A 32 3.02 -7.25 -5.86
C ALA A 32 1.83 -6.29 -6.03
N THR A 33 0.59 -6.80 -6.04
CA THR A 33 -0.61 -5.96 -6.09
C THR A 33 -0.81 -5.14 -4.82
N GLY A 34 -0.56 -5.72 -3.64
CA GLY A 34 -0.63 -5.01 -2.36
C GLY A 34 0.38 -3.87 -2.26
N LEU A 35 1.61 -4.10 -2.73
CA LEU A 35 2.66 -3.09 -2.77
C LEU A 35 2.33 -1.97 -3.77
N ALA A 36 1.84 -2.32 -4.95
CA ALA A 36 1.40 -1.34 -5.96
C ALA A 36 0.21 -0.50 -5.47
N ALA A 37 -0.77 -1.13 -4.81
CA ALA A 37 -1.90 -0.44 -4.20
C ALA A 37 -1.43 0.50 -3.08
N GLY A 38 -0.54 0.03 -2.20
CA GLY A 38 0.04 0.85 -1.13
C GLY A 38 0.78 2.08 -1.66
N ALA A 39 1.58 1.92 -2.72
CA ALA A 39 2.26 3.03 -3.37
C ALA A 39 1.26 4.04 -3.96
N ALA A 40 0.23 3.58 -4.68
CA ALA A 40 -0.78 4.44 -5.28
C ALA A 40 -1.57 5.23 -4.23
N ILE A 41 -2.01 4.58 -3.15
CA ILE A 41 -2.74 5.23 -2.05
C ILE A 41 -1.84 6.30 -1.41
N ALA A 42 -0.58 5.96 -1.15
CA ALA A 42 0.33 6.88 -0.49
C ALA A 42 0.69 8.08 -1.39
N SER A 43 0.77 7.91 -2.71
CA SER A 43 0.88 9.01 -3.68
C SER A 43 -0.35 9.92 -3.68
N VAL A 44 -1.55 9.36 -3.66
CA VAL A 44 -2.82 10.12 -3.60
C VAL A 44 -2.89 10.90 -2.28
N PHE A 45 -2.48 10.27 -1.18
CA PHE A 45 -2.44 10.92 0.12
C PHE A 45 -1.49 12.13 0.05
N ILE A 46 -0.27 12.00 -0.48
CA ILE A 46 0.68 13.12 -0.65
C ILE A 46 0.05 14.26 -1.47
N MET A 47 -0.63 13.95 -2.58
CA MET A 47 -1.31 14.96 -3.40
C MET A 47 -2.46 15.66 -2.66
N LEU A 48 -3.18 14.95 -1.79
CA LEU A 48 -4.24 15.53 -0.98
C LEU A 48 -3.70 16.43 0.14
N ASP A 49 -2.62 16.03 0.80
CA ASP A 49 -1.93 16.81 1.85
C ASP A 49 -1.38 18.13 1.29
N ASP A 50 -0.76 18.08 0.11
CA ASP A 50 -0.27 19.26 -0.63
C ASP A 50 -1.40 20.26 -0.98
N LYS A 51 -2.60 19.76 -1.32
CA LYS A 51 -3.75 20.60 -1.68
C LYS A 51 -4.46 21.24 -0.47
N THR A 52 -4.13 20.80 0.74
CA THR A 52 -4.78 21.25 2.00
C THR A 52 -3.91 22.21 2.83
N THR A 53 -2.71 22.57 2.34
CA THR A 53 -1.82 23.59 2.92
C THR A 53 -1.81 24.83 2.03
#